data_AF-A2BMY3-F1
#
_entry.id   AF-A2BMY3-F1
#
_cell.length_a   1.000
_cell.length_b   1.000
_cell.length_c   1.000
_cell.angle_alpha   90.00
_cell.angle_beta   90.00
_cell.angle_gamma   90.00
#
_symmetry.space_group_name_H-M   'P 1'
#
loop_
_entity.id
_entity.type
_entity.pdbx_description
1 polymer ?
#
loop_
_entity_poly.entity_id
_entity_poly.type
_entity_poly.pdbx_seq_one_letter_code
_entity_poly.pdbx_strand_id
1 'polypeptide(L)'
;MRSSNASSTSRLVLEISGVEEATLLARPNRFTAVLEAAGREFTCHIHDPGRIPALRPGTRVLYKRAWRPGRRTSCDLVAFYDNDMLVLEDTRLPNKLFEKVIPLIYGGASYERERQILGSRFDFIVSVGNSVRIVEVKATNYAVGPIALWPDAPSKRGLKHVETLRMLRLQGFEAELAILALRGDVEAIAPNGRADPLLARSLCIALEAGVAVRGLRFSAERAGDKLRIMFSGTIPFRCA
;
A
#
# COMPACT_ATOMS: atom_id res chain seq x y z
N MET A 1 29.99 -5.25 -21.45
CA MET A 1 29.20 -4.01 -21.61
C MET A 1 28.41 -3.79 -20.34
N ARG A 2 28.75 -2.74 -19.58
CA ARG A 2 28.03 -2.40 -18.34
C ARG A 2 26.74 -1.69 -18.73
N SER A 3 25.63 -2.40 -18.60
CA SER A 3 24.29 -1.85 -18.79
C SER A 3 24.07 -0.74 -17.77
N SER A 4 23.72 0.43 -18.29
CA SER A 4 23.42 1.66 -17.58
C SER A 4 22.44 1.46 -16.42
N ASN A 5 22.87 1.78 -15.20
CA ASN A 5 21.98 2.10 -14.09
C ASN A 5 21.11 3.30 -14.49
N ALA A 6 19.86 3.04 -14.87
CA ALA A 6 18.84 4.08 -14.85
C ALA A 6 18.64 4.47 -13.39
N SER A 7 19.27 5.58 -12.99
CA SER A 7 18.97 6.24 -11.72
C SER A 7 17.49 6.62 -11.76
N SER A 8 16.62 5.80 -11.17
CA SER A 8 15.20 6.12 -11.05
C SER A 8 15.08 7.25 -10.04
N THR A 9 14.98 8.49 -10.52
CA THR A 9 14.81 9.65 -9.64
C THR A 9 13.48 9.52 -8.91
N SER A 10 13.53 9.18 -7.62
CA SER A 10 12.35 9.12 -6.77
C SER A 10 11.68 10.50 -6.69
N ARG A 11 10.36 10.56 -6.81
CA ARG A 11 9.60 11.82 -6.78
C ARG A 11 8.79 11.95 -5.51
N LEU A 12 8.95 13.05 -4.77
CA LEU A 12 8.09 13.37 -3.63
C LEU A 12 6.63 13.50 -4.08
N VAL A 13 5.73 12.73 -3.47
CA VAL A 13 4.30 12.73 -3.80
C VAL A 13 3.39 13.14 -2.64
N LEU A 14 3.86 12.96 -1.41
CA LEU A 14 3.14 13.33 -0.20
C LEU A 14 4.13 13.64 0.93
N GLU A 15 3.82 14.68 1.70
CA GLU A 15 4.52 15.00 2.95
C GLU A 15 3.49 15.01 4.08
N ILE A 16 3.81 14.31 5.17
CA ILE A 16 2.99 14.27 6.39
C ILE A 16 3.79 14.98 7.50
N SER A 17 3.36 16.17 7.88
CA SER A 17 3.96 16.95 8.98
C SER A 17 3.44 16.52 10.36
N GLY A 18 4.20 16.87 11.40
CA GLY A 18 3.89 16.56 12.78
C GLY A 18 4.03 15.08 13.12
N VAL A 19 4.95 14.38 12.46
CA VAL A 19 5.33 13.02 12.84
C VAL A 19 6.38 13.05 13.94
N GLU A 20 6.13 12.29 14.99
CA GLU A 20 7.02 12.07 16.12
C GLU A 20 7.48 10.60 16.11
N GLU A 21 8.57 10.31 16.81
CA GLU A 21 9.14 8.96 16.92
C GLU A 21 8.99 8.43 18.34
N ALA A 22 8.71 7.14 18.44
CA ALA A 22 8.59 6.41 19.71
C ALA A 22 9.06 4.97 19.54
N THR A 23 9.21 4.27 20.64
CA THR A 23 9.46 2.82 20.67
C THR A 23 8.15 2.08 20.94
N LEU A 24 7.87 1.03 20.17
CA LEU A 24 6.77 0.12 20.45
C LEU A 24 7.09 -0.74 21.68
N LEU A 25 6.28 -0.64 22.72
CA LEU A 25 6.37 -1.51 23.89
C LEU A 25 5.54 -2.78 23.72
N ALA A 26 4.30 -2.62 23.25
CA ALA A 26 3.37 -3.74 23.08
C ALA A 26 2.34 -3.46 21.99
N ARG A 27 1.81 -4.53 21.41
CA ARG A 27 0.68 -4.49 20.47
C ARG A 27 -0.41 -5.44 20.97
N PRO A 28 -1.20 -5.04 22.00
CA PRO A 28 -2.14 -5.93 22.68
C PRO A 28 -3.26 -6.46 21.77
N ASN A 29 -3.55 -5.76 20.68
CA ASN A 29 -4.48 -6.19 19.64
C ASN A 29 -4.08 -5.56 18.30
N ARG A 30 -4.78 -5.91 17.21
CA ARG A 30 -4.41 -5.46 15.86
C ARG A 30 -4.46 -3.95 15.66
N PHE A 31 -5.25 -3.24 16.47
CA PHE A 31 -5.60 -1.83 16.30
C PHE A 31 -4.97 -0.90 17.35
N THR A 32 -4.14 -1.42 18.27
CA THR A 32 -3.56 -0.64 19.36
C THR A 32 -2.09 -0.93 19.49
N ALA A 33 -1.28 0.13 19.48
CA ALA A 33 0.12 0.13 19.84
C ALA A 33 0.30 0.88 21.17
N VAL A 34 0.99 0.28 22.13
CA VAL A 34 1.49 0.94 23.34
C VAL A 34 2.90 1.41 23.01
N LEU A 35 3.12 2.72 23.07
CA LEU A 35 4.36 3.38 22.69
C LEU A 35 4.99 4.08 23.88
N GLU A 36 6.31 4.23 23.83
CA GLU A 36 7.09 5.04 24.75
C GLU A 36 7.86 6.12 23.99
N ALA A 37 7.77 7.37 24.48
CA ALA A 37 8.66 8.45 24.09
C ALA A 37 8.96 9.33 25.31
N ALA A 38 10.23 9.74 25.47
CA ALA A 38 10.69 10.57 26.59
C ALA A 38 10.25 10.04 27.97
N GLY A 39 10.32 8.72 28.19
CA GLY A 39 9.93 8.06 29.45
C GLY A 39 8.44 8.07 29.76
N ARG A 40 7.58 8.39 28.78
CA ARG A 40 6.11 8.39 28.93
C ARG A 40 5.47 7.36 28.01
N GLU A 41 4.62 6.53 28.59
CA GLU A 41 3.79 5.58 27.86
C GLU A 41 2.48 6.22 27.38
N PHE A 42 2.06 5.86 26.17
CA PHE A 42 0.78 6.26 25.59
C PHE A 42 0.33 5.27 24.51
N THR A 43 -0.92 5.41 24.04
CA THR A 43 -1.49 4.47 23.05
C THR A 43 -1.78 5.16 21.72
N CYS A 44 -1.31 4.54 20.62
CA CYS A 44 -1.70 4.90 19.27
C CYS A 44 -2.63 3.85 18.65
N HIS A 45 -3.47 4.32 17.73
CA HIS A 45 -4.26 3.44 16.87
C HIS A 45 -3.46 3.01 15.65
N ILE A 46 -3.65 1.75 15.24
CA ILE A 46 -3.15 1.20 13.99
C ILE A 46 -4.36 1.06 13.05
N HIS A 47 -4.32 1.69 11.87
CA HIS A 47 -5.41 1.63 10.88
C HIS A 47 -5.37 0.35 10.01
N ASP A 48 -4.37 -0.49 10.20
CA ASP A 48 -4.23 -1.76 9.49
C ASP A 48 -4.81 -2.94 10.31
N PRO A 49 -5.84 -3.64 9.80
CA PRO A 49 -6.35 -4.88 10.40
C PRO A 49 -5.43 -6.10 10.20
N GLY A 50 -4.34 -5.92 9.46
CA GLY A 50 -3.33 -6.89 9.09
C GLY A 50 -2.47 -7.39 10.25
N ARG A 51 -1.63 -8.38 9.96
CA ARG A 51 -0.80 -9.04 11.00
C ARG A 51 0.49 -8.28 11.30
N ILE A 52 1.05 -7.54 10.35
CA ILE A 52 2.28 -6.73 10.48
C ILE A 52 3.38 -7.42 11.32
N PRO A 53 3.94 -8.57 10.90
CA PRO A 53 4.89 -9.35 11.71
C PRO A 53 6.15 -8.59 12.14
N ALA A 54 6.54 -7.55 11.38
CA ALA A 54 7.69 -6.71 11.68
C ALA A 54 7.44 -5.73 12.84
N LEU A 55 6.19 -5.43 13.17
CA LEU A 55 5.81 -4.48 14.22
C LEU A 55 5.77 -5.17 15.60
N ARG A 56 6.95 -5.41 16.18
CA ARG A 56 7.18 -6.13 17.45
C ARG A 56 7.76 -5.23 18.56
N PRO A 57 7.66 -5.59 19.85
CA PRO A 57 8.28 -4.81 20.92
C PRO A 57 9.75 -4.44 20.62
N GLY A 58 10.12 -3.20 20.90
CA GLY A 58 11.41 -2.60 20.54
C GLY A 58 11.47 -1.96 19.16
N THR A 59 10.43 -2.12 18.32
CA THR A 59 10.39 -1.48 16.99
C THR A 59 10.28 0.03 17.14
N ARG A 60 11.16 0.77 16.44
CA ARG A 60 11.02 2.22 16.30
C ARG A 60 9.84 2.51 15.37
N VAL A 61 8.97 3.42 15.77
CA VAL A 61 7.77 3.78 15.03
C VAL A 61 7.65 5.28 14.85
N LEU A 62 6.96 5.68 13.79
CA LEU A 62 6.52 7.05 13.59
C LEU A 62 5.02 7.13 13.85
N TYR A 63 4.62 8.12 14.63
CA TYR A 63 3.23 8.38 14.96
C TYR A 63 2.88 9.84 14.72
N LYS A 64 1.59 10.11 14.57
CA LYS A 64 1.03 11.46 14.50
C LYS A 64 -0.01 11.63 15.59
N ARG A 65 0.06 12.72 16.35
CA ARG A 65 -0.98 13.05 17.33
C ARG A 65 -2.34 13.19 16.65
N ALA A 66 -3.36 12.60 17.25
CA ALA A 66 -4.71 12.60 16.72
C ALA A 66 -5.69 12.70 17.89
N TRP A 67 -6.18 13.92 18.15
CA TRP A 67 -7.15 14.18 19.19
C TRP A 67 -8.53 14.46 18.59
N ARG A 68 -9.58 13.88 19.19
CA ARG A 68 -10.98 14.29 19.02
C ARG A 68 -11.81 13.80 20.22
N PRO A 69 -12.92 14.47 20.56
CA PRO A 69 -13.82 14.02 21.62
C PRO A 69 -14.20 12.54 21.46
N GLY A 70 -14.14 11.77 22.55
CA GLY A 70 -14.49 10.34 22.58
C GLY A 70 -13.43 9.37 22.03
N ARG A 71 -12.27 9.86 21.57
CA ARG A 71 -11.18 8.99 21.11
C ARG A 71 -10.38 8.42 22.29
N ARG A 72 -10.15 7.10 22.29
CA ARG A 72 -9.38 6.40 23.34
C ARG A 72 -7.86 6.50 23.20
N THR A 73 -7.35 6.58 21.98
CA THR A 73 -5.91 6.67 21.67
C THR A 73 -5.48 8.11 21.41
N SER A 74 -4.27 8.49 21.77
CA SER A 74 -3.74 9.86 21.62
C SER A 74 -3.17 10.15 20.22
N CYS A 75 -2.97 9.11 19.41
CA CYS A 75 -2.24 9.19 18.14
C CYS A 75 -2.64 8.08 17.16
N ASP A 76 -2.20 8.24 15.91
CA ASP A 76 -2.20 7.23 14.86
C ASP A 76 -0.73 6.81 14.59
N LEU A 77 -0.46 5.50 14.52
CA LEU A 77 0.82 4.99 13.98
C LEU A 77 0.77 5.11 12.46
N VAL A 78 1.80 5.72 11.86
CA VAL A 78 1.83 6.04 10.42
C VAL A 78 2.91 5.26 9.65
N ALA A 79 4.01 4.93 10.32
CA ALA A 79 5.11 4.16 9.75
C ALA A 79 5.90 3.47 10.87
N PHE A 80 6.76 2.52 10.50
CA PHE A 80 7.70 1.89 11.41
C PHE A 80 9.01 1.57 10.69
N TYR A 81 10.07 1.33 11.45
CA TYR A 81 11.35 0.91 10.92
C TYR A 81 11.45 -0.62 10.89
N ASP A 82 11.83 -1.18 9.74
CA ASP A 82 12.17 -2.59 9.52
C ASP A 82 13.59 -2.65 8.96
N ASN A 83 14.57 -3.07 9.77
CA ASN A 83 16.00 -3.02 9.42
C ASN A 83 16.45 -1.64 8.86
N ASP A 84 16.13 -0.58 9.60
CA ASP A 84 16.38 0.83 9.26
C ASP A 84 15.61 1.38 8.04
N MET A 85 14.83 0.56 7.35
CA MET A 85 13.92 1.01 6.28
C MET A 85 12.60 1.50 6.87
N LEU A 86 12.15 2.67 6.45
CA LEU A 86 10.80 3.15 6.78
C LEU A 86 9.76 2.44 5.92
N VAL A 87 8.85 1.74 6.61
CA VAL A 87 7.70 1.05 6.04
C VAL A 87 6.44 1.81 6.42
N LEU A 88 5.62 2.17 5.42
CA LEU A 88 4.34 2.86 5.65
C LEU A 88 3.29 1.85 6.12
N GLU A 89 2.50 2.27 7.10
CA GLU A 89 1.55 1.38 7.80
C GLU A 89 0.10 1.88 7.73
N ASP A 90 -0.12 3.17 7.43
CA ASP A 90 -1.45 3.74 7.42
C ASP A 90 -2.23 3.35 6.15
N THR A 91 -3.19 2.42 6.30
CA THR A 91 -4.07 1.93 5.22
C THR A 91 -4.99 2.98 4.59
N ARG A 92 -4.99 4.21 5.12
CA ARG A 92 -5.68 5.36 4.50
C ARG A 92 -4.83 6.04 3.43
N LEU A 93 -3.54 5.72 3.33
CA LEU A 93 -2.60 6.29 2.37
C LEU A 93 -2.74 5.75 0.94
N PRO A 94 -2.97 4.45 0.68
CA PRO A 94 -2.88 3.87 -0.66
C PRO A 94 -3.67 4.63 -1.73
N ASN A 95 -4.95 4.93 -1.51
CA ASN A 95 -5.75 5.65 -2.50
C ASN A 95 -5.25 7.09 -2.72
N LYS A 96 -4.77 7.76 -1.65
CA LYS A 96 -4.18 9.11 -1.76
C LYS A 96 -2.87 9.08 -2.54
N LEU A 97 -2.02 8.08 -2.29
CA LEU A 97 -0.75 7.91 -2.98
C LEU A 97 -0.98 7.55 -4.46
N PHE A 98 -1.91 6.64 -4.73
CA PHE A 98 -2.32 6.29 -6.08
C PHE A 98 -2.80 7.52 -6.86
N GLU A 99 -3.71 8.30 -6.28
CA GLU A 99 -4.22 9.55 -6.85
C GLU A 99 -3.09 10.53 -7.23
N LYS A 100 -2.06 10.66 -6.38
CA LYS A 100 -0.90 11.52 -6.66
C LYS A 100 -0.01 11.02 -7.81
N VAL A 101 -0.01 9.72 -8.08
CA VAL A 101 0.82 9.13 -9.14
C VAL A 101 0.05 8.89 -10.44
N ILE A 102 -1.28 9.03 -10.47
CA ILE A 102 -2.08 8.89 -11.71
C ILE A 102 -1.45 9.70 -12.86
N PRO A 103 -1.10 11.00 -12.72
CA PRO A 103 -0.50 11.75 -13.81
C PRO A 103 0.89 11.25 -14.25
N LEU A 104 1.61 10.58 -13.34
CA LEU A 104 2.95 10.06 -13.60
C LEU A 104 2.93 8.74 -14.35
N ILE A 105 1.90 7.91 -14.11
CA ILE A 105 1.81 6.55 -14.66
C ILE A 105 0.82 6.45 -15.83
N TYR A 106 -0.10 7.40 -15.96
CA TYR A 106 -1.10 7.46 -17.04
C TYR A 106 -0.99 8.73 -17.90
N GLY A 107 -0.15 9.72 -17.54
CA GLY A 107 -0.02 10.97 -18.28
C GLY A 107 -1.19 11.92 -18.03
N GLY A 108 -1.72 12.55 -19.09
CA GLY A 108 -2.83 13.51 -19.03
C GLY A 108 -4.20 12.88 -18.74
N ALA A 109 -4.27 12.01 -17.74
CA ALA A 109 -5.46 11.27 -17.36
C ALA A 109 -6.42 12.09 -16.50
N SER A 110 -7.72 11.90 -16.68
CA SER A 110 -8.73 12.26 -15.68
C SER A 110 -9.14 11.02 -14.89
N TYR A 111 -9.76 11.22 -13.72
CA TYR A 111 -10.24 10.10 -12.92
C TYR A 111 -11.52 10.42 -12.15
N GLU A 112 -12.32 9.38 -11.92
CA GLU A 112 -13.42 9.35 -10.97
C GLU A 112 -13.09 8.38 -9.84
N ARG A 113 -13.65 8.62 -8.65
CA ARG A 113 -13.43 7.77 -7.48
C ARG A 113 -14.66 6.92 -7.19
N GLU A 114 -14.43 5.77 -6.58
CA GLU A 114 -15.42 5.07 -5.77
C GLU A 114 -16.70 4.64 -6.51
N ARG A 115 -16.56 4.18 -7.75
CA ARG A 115 -17.68 3.79 -8.63
C ARG A 115 -18.16 2.36 -8.35
N GLN A 116 -19.47 2.16 -8.28
CA GLN A 116 -20.07 0.82 -8.21
C GLN A 116 -20.19 0.19 -9.60
N ILE A 117 -19.64 -1.01 -9.77
CA ILE A 117 -19.66 -1.79 -11.00
C ILE A 117 -19.85 -3.26 -10.62
N LEU A 118 -20.86 -3.93 -11.19
CA LEU A 118 -21.17 -5.35 -10.95
C LEU A 118 -21.24 -5.75 -9.46
N GLY A 119 -21.77 -4.86 -8.61
CA GLY A 119 -21.90 -5.12 -7.17
C GLY A 119 -20.58 -5.04 -6.38
N SER A 120 -19.51 -4.53 -6.97
CA SER A 120 -18.25 -4.15 -6.32
C SER A 120 -18.04 -2.63 -6.43
N ARG A 121 -17.42 -2.01 -5.43
CA ARG A 121 -17.05 -0.59 -5.48
C ARG A 121 -15.56 -0.50 -5.74
N PHE A 122 -15.20 -0.02 -6.92
CA PHE A 122 -13.82 0.14 -7.37
C PHE A 122 -13.28 1.51 -6.99
N ASP A 123 -11.98 1.55 -6.69
CA ASP A 123 -11.34 2.76 -6.18
C ASP A 123 -11.30 3.89 -7.21
N PHE A 124 -10.96 3.59 -8.47
CA PHE A 124 -10.81 4.59 -9.52
C PHE A 124 -11.33 4.12 -10.90
N ILE A 125 -11.87 5.08 -11.66
CA ILE A 125 -12.04 4.97 -13.11
C ILE A 125 -11.08 5.99 -13.72
N VAL A 126 -10.10 5.54 -14.50
CA VAL A 126 -9.07 6.38 -15.09
C VAL A 126 -9.31 6.49 -16.59
N SER A 127 -9.37 7.72 -17.10
CA SER A 127 -9.63 8.00 -18.51
C SER A 127 -8.41 8.67 -19.15
N VAL A 128 -7.91 8.09 -20.25
CA VAL A 128 -6.79 8.61 -21.04
C VAL A 128 -7.22 8.70 -22.51
N GLY A 129 -7.49 9.91 -22.98
CA GLY A 129 -8.14 10.11 -24.28
C GLY A 129 -9.49 9.38 -24.32
N ASN A 130 -9.66 8.47 -25.27
CA ASN A 130 -10.88 7.64 -25.41
C ASN A 130 -10.82 6.31 -24.64
N SER A 131 -9.70 6.02 -23.96
CA SER A 131 -9.56 4.78 -23.17
C SER A 131 -10.04 5.01 -21.74
N VAL A 132 -10.88 4.09 -21.25
CA VAL A 132 -11.40 4.11 -19.87
C VAL A 132 -10.98 2.82 -19.18
N ARG A 133 -10.31 2.94 -18.04
CA ARG A 133 -9.77 1.83 -17.25
C ARG A 133 -10.36 1.81 -15.85
N ILE A 134 -10.86 0.65 -15.45
CA ILE A 134 -11.36 0.39 -14.09
C ILE A 134 -10.18 -0.06 -13.25
N VAL A 135 -9.85 0.69 -12.19
CA VAL A 135 -8.68 0.42 -11.35
C VAL A 135 -9.10 0.13 -9.92
N GLU A 136 -8.66 -1.02 -9.42
CA GLU A 136 -8.67 -1.35 -8.00
C GLU A 136 -7.30 -1.10 -7.38
N VAL A 137 -7.26 -0.44 -6.22
CA VAL A 137 -6.03 -0.16 -5.49
C VAL A 137 -5.88 -1.16 -4.34
N LYS A 138 -4.69 -1.74 -4.24
CA LYS A 138 -4.23 -2.57 -3.14
C LYS A 138 -2.88 -2.10 -2.67
N ALA A 139 -2.53 -2.46 -1.44
CA ALA A 139 -1.23 -2.14 -0.90
C ALA A 139 -0.71 -3.29 -0.06
N THR A 140 0.61 -3.33 0.09
CA THR A 140 1.29 -4.24 1.01
C THR A 140 2.55 -3.59 1.57
N ASN A 141 2.78 -3.82 2.86
CA ASN A 141 4.00 -3.53 3.60
C ASN A 141 4.81 -4.83 3.87
N TYR A 142 4.25 -6.00 3.56
CA TYR A 142 4.85 -7.30 3.83
C TYR A 142 5.77 -7.71 2.67
N ALA A 143 6.98 -8.15 3.00
CA ALA A 143 7.97 -8.60 2.04
C ALA A 143 8.76 -9.80 2.54
N VAL A 144 9.28 -10.58 1.59
CA VAL A 144 10.25 -11.66 1.81
C VAL A 144 11.40 -11.43 0.84
N GLY A 145 12.57 -11.05 1.37
CA GLY A 145 13.68 -10.58 0.55
C GLY A 145 13.25 -9.37 -0.31
N PRO A 146 13.59 -9.33 -1.61
CA PRO A 146 13.25 -8.21 -2.48
C PRO A 146 11.81 -8.26 -3.01
N ILE A 147 10.95 -9.14 -2.51
CA ILE A 147 9.60 -9.37 -3.06
C ILE A 147 8.54 -8.91 -2.06
N ALA A 148 7.77 -7.90 -2.44
CA ALA A 148 6.54 -7.51 -1.73
C ALA A 148 5.42 -8.51 -2.02
N LEU A 149 4.65 -8.88 -1.00
CA LEU A 149 3.66 -9.95 -1.08
C LEU A 149 2.27 -9.45 -0.68
N TRP A 150 1.28 -9.68 -1.54
CA TRP A 150 -0.12 -9.33 -1.25
C TRP A 150 -1.05 -10.54 -1.49
N PRO A 151 -2.02 -10.83 -0.60
CA PRO A 151 -2.35 -10.13 0.64
C PRO A 151 -1.48 -10.57 1.83
N ASP A 152 -1.60 -9.91 2.98
CA ASP A 152 -0.95 -10.30 4.24
C ASP A 152 -1.82 -11.27 5.08
N ALA A 153 -3.11 -11.40 4.75
CA ALA A 153 -4.09 -12.31 5.35
C ALA A 153 -5.18 -12.70 4.34
N PRO A 154 -5.93 -13.81 4.56
CA PRO A 154 -7.06 -14.19 3.72
C PRO A 154 -8.06 -13.05 3.48
N SER A 155 -8.44 -12.80 2.22
CA SER A 155 -9.27 -11.65 1.85
C SER A 155 -10.37 -12.03 0.86
N LYS A 156 -11.55 -12.37 1.39
CA LYS A 156 -12.77 -12.62 0.58
C LYS A 156 -13.14 -11.41 -0.29
N ARG A 157 -12.95 -10.19 0.22
CA ARG A 157 -13.21 -8.96 -0.54
C ARG A 157 -12.19 -8.76 -1.66
N GLY A 158 -10.91 -9.00 -1.38
CA GLY A 158 -9.85 -8.96 -2.40
C GLY A 158 -10.12 -9.94 -3.53
N LEU A 159 -10.47 -11.18 -3.17
CA LEU A 159 -10.84 -12.23 -4.13
C LEU A 159 -12.04 -11.80 -5.00
N LYS A 160 -13.11 -11.28 -4.39
CA LYS A 160 -14.29 -10.78 -5.13
C LYS A 160 -13.90 -9.70 -6.14
N HIS A 161 -13.03 -8.77 -5.75
CA HIS A 161 -12.62 -7.67 -6.64
C HIS A 161 -11.76 -8.20 -7.80
N VAL A 162 -10.83 -9.12 -7.55
CA VAL A 162 -10.01 -9.77 -8.59
C VAL A 162 -10.89 -10.51 -9.61
N GLU A 163 -11.87 -11.31 -9.15
CA GLU A 163 -12.80 -11.98 -10.06
C GLU A 163 -13.69 -10.98 -10.82
N THR A 164 -14.07 -9.87 -10.19
CA THR A 164 -14.84 -8.81 -10.85
C THR A 164 -14.03 -8.13 -11.96
N LEU A 165 -12.74 -7.83 -11.72
CA LEU A 165 -11.84 -7.30 -12.76
C LEU A 165 -11.70 -8.29 -13.92
N ARG A 166 -11.56 -9.59 -13.62
CA ARG A 166 -11.52 -10.64 -14.65
C ARG A 166 -12.79 -10.66 -15.50
N MET A 167 -13.96 -10.61 -14.87
CA MET A 167 -15.24 -10.55 -15.59
C MET A 167 -15.34 -9.31 -16.49
N LEU A 168 -14.94 -8.14 -15.98
CA LEU A 168 -14.91 -6.90 -16.75
C LEU A 168 -13.99 -7.01 -17.97
N ARG A 169 -12.81 -7.61 -17.79
CA ARG A 169 -11.87 -7.82 -18.88
C ARG A 169 -12.42 -8.72 -19.97
N LEU A 170 -13.09 -9.81 -19.60
CA LEU A 170 -13.76 -10.74 -20.52
C LEU A 170 -14.94 -10.08 -21.27
N GLN A 171 -15.55 -9.05 -20.69
CA GLN A 171 -16.58 -8.23 -21.34
C GLN A 171 -16.00 -7.11 -22.23
N GLY A 172 -14.67 -7.03 -22.36
CA GLY A 172 -14.00 -6.05 -23.22
C GLY A 172 -13.62 -4.73 -22.56
N PHE A 173 -13.83 -4.58 -21.24
CA PHE A 173 -13.39 -3.39 -20.51
C PHE A 173 -11.90 -3.47 -20.14
N GLU A 174 -11.23 -2.32 -20.09
CA GLU A 174 -9.89 -2.24 -19.50
C GLU A 174 -10.00 -2.31 -17.98
N ALA A 175 -9.34 -3.30 -17.38
CA ALA A 175 -9.36 -3.56 -15.95
C ALA A 175 -7.92 -3.66 -15.43
N GLU A 176 -7.62 -2.97 -14.33
CA GLU A 176 -6.29 -2.96 -13.70
C GLU A 176 -6.37 -3.16 -12.19
N LEU A 177 -5.45 -3.95 -11.66
CA LEU A 177 -5.13 -4.01 -10.24
C LEU A 177 -3.81 -3.25 -10.00
N ALA A 178 -3.86 -2.13 -9.30
CA ALA A 178 -2.67 -1.39 -8.87
C ALA A 178 -2.27 -1.85 -7.46
N ILE A 179 -1.07 -2.41 -7.31
CA ILE A 179 -0.55 -2.88 -6.03
C ILE A 179 0.61 -1.98 -5.60
N LEU A 180 0.43 -1.28 -4.48
CA LEU A 180 1.41 -0.37 -3.91
C LEU A 180 2.27 -1.11 -2.89
N ALA A 181 3.56 -1.24 -3.17
CA ALA A 181 4.55 -1.60 -2.17
C ALA A 181 4.87 -0.38 -1.31
N LEU A 182 4.52 -0.45 -0.03
CA LEU A 182 4.64 0.62 0.96
C LEU A 182 6.02 0.64 1.65
N ARG A 183 7.06 0.20 0.93
CA ARG A 183 8.45 0.11 1.37
C ARG A 183 9.39 0.19 0.17
N GLY A 184 10.57 0.80 0.37
CA GLY A 184 11.49 1.15 -0.70
C GLY A 184 12.46 0.04 -1.14
N ASP A 185 12.60 -1.00 -0.34
CA ASP A 185 13.61 -2.07 -0.43
C ASP A 185 13.16 -3.29 -1.25
N VAL A 186 12.02 -3.20 -1.96
CA VAL A 186 11.52 -4.26 -2.83
C VAL A 186 11.75 -3.97 -4.30
N GLU A 187 11.87 -5.02 -5.10
CA GLU A 187 12.15 -4.95 -6.54
C GLU A 187 11.03 -5.58 -7.38
N ALA A 188 10.15 -6.36 -6.77
CA ALA A 188 8.98 -6.94 -7.43
C ALA A 188 7.83 -7.15 -6.44
N ILE A 189 6.64 -7.39 -6.99
CA ILE A 189 5.46 -7.80 -6.23
C ILE A 189 5.03 -9.19 -6.70
N ALA A 190 4.57 -10.04 -5.78
CA ALA A 190 4.01 -11.35 -6.08
C ALA A 190 2.77 -11.62 -5.20
N PRO A 191 1.87 -12.53 -5.61
CA PRO A 191 0.77 -12.93 -4.75
C PRO A 191 1.29 -13.75 -3.55
N ASN A 192 0.72 -13.52 -2.38
CA ASN A 192 1.06 -14.29 -1.18
C ASN A 192 0.21 -15.56 -1.08
N GLY A 193 0.60 -16.60 -1.82
CA GLY A 193 -0.09 -17.89 -1.78
C GLY A 193 -0.11 -18.57 -0.42
N ARG A 194 0.84 -18.23 0.49
CA ARG A 194 0.83 -18.74 1.87
C ARG A 194 -0.27 -18.11 2.72
N ALA A 195 -0.57 -16.83 2.49
CA ALA A 195 -1.64 -16.13 3.20
C ALA A 195 -3.01 -16.45 2.62
N ASP A 196 -3.15 -16.49 1.28
CA ASP A 196 -4.40 -16.77 0.60
C ASP A 196 -4.16 -17.52 -0.72
N PRO A 197 -4.16 -18.87 -0.71
CA PRO A 197 -3.93 -19.67 -1.91
C PRO A 197 -4.97 -19.44 -3.00
N LEU A 198 -6.23 -19.20 -2.62
CA LEU A 198 -7.33 -18.99 -3.57
C LEU A 198 -7.18 -17.65 -4.27
N LEU A 199 -6.94 -16.58 -3.52
CA LEU A 199 -6.71 -15.25 -4.09
C LEU A 199 -5.47 -15.24 -4.99
N ALA A 200 -4.37 -15.88 -4.56
CA ALA A 200 -3.15 -15.98 -5.37
C ALA A 200 -3.42 -16.65 -6.74
N ARG A 201 -4.13 -17.78 -6.73
CA ARG A 201 -4.51 -18.49 -7.97
C ARG A 201 -5.45 -17.65 -8.84
N SER A 202 -6.49 -17.06 -8.26
CA SER A 202 -7.45 -16.21 -8.98
C SER A 202 -6.78 -14.99 -9.60
N LEU A 203 -5.78 -14.41 -8.92
CA LEU A 203 -5.02 -13.29 -9.47
C LEU A 203 -4.28 -13.72 -10.73
N CYS A 204 -3.55 -14.84 -10.71
CA CYS A 204 -2.84 -15.33 -11.90
C CYS A 204 -3.79 -15.67 -13.06
N ILE A 205 -4.94 -16.27 -12.78
CA ILE A 205 -5.98 -16.50 -13.80
C ILE A 205 -6.52 -15.17 -14.36
N ALA A 206 -6.66 -14.14 -13.53
CA ALA A 206 -7.09 -12.81 -13.99
C ALA A 206 -6.05 -12.15 -14.92
N LEU A 207 -4.74 -12.31 -14.63
CA LEU A 207 -3.67 -11.86 -15.53
C LEU A 207 -3.74 -12.56 -16.88
N GLU A 208 -3.92 -13.88 -16.91
CA GLU A 208 -4.08 -14.66 -18.15
C GLU A 208 -5.29 -14.21 -18.97
N ALA A 209 -6.37 -13.78 -18.31
CA ALA A 209 -7.54 -13.20 -18.96
C ALA A 209 -7.33 -11.75 -19.45
N GLY A 210 -6.14 -11.17 -19.23
CA GLY A 210 -5.75 -9.84 -19.71
C GLY A 210 -6.00 -8.70 -18.72
N VAL A 211 -6.29 -8.97 -17.45
CA VAL A 211 -6.33 -7.92 -16.41
C VAL A 211 -4.91 -7.40 -16.22
N ALA A 212 -4.73 -6.08 -16.33
CA ALA A 212 -3.43 -5.47 -16.09
C ALA A 212 -3.10 -5.48 -14.59
N VAL A 213 -1.85 -5.74 -14.24
CA VAL A 213 -1.36 -5.53 -12.87
C VAL A 213 -0.19 -4.56 -12.89
N ARG A 214 -0.30 -3.52 -12.07
CA ARG A 214 0.72 -2.49 -11.95
C ARG A 214 1.30 -2.49 -10.54
N GLY A 215 2.56 -2.90 -10.44
CA GLY A 215 3.33 -2.75 -9.22
C GLY A 215 3.86 -1.32 -9.08
N LEU A 216 3.59 -0.67 -7.96
CA LEU A 216 4.01 0.71 -7.67
C LEU A 216 4.85 0.73 -6.39
N ARG A 217 6.10 1.17 -6.48
CA ARG A 217 7.00 1.21 -5.32
C ARG A 217 7.01 2.58 -4.68
N PHE A 218 6.78 2.62 -3.37
CA PHE A 218 6.91 3.83 -2.56
C PHE A 218 8.00 3.64 -1.52
N SER A 219 8.82 4.66 -1.34
CA SER A 219 9.77 4.75 -0.23
C SER A 219 9.32 5.87 0.71
N ALA A 220 9.90 5.90 1.90
CA ALA A 220 9.66 6.97 2.85
C ALA A 220 10.96 7.39 3.53
N GLU A 221 11.09 8.67 3.82
CA GLU A 221 12.19 9.26 4.60
C GLU A 221 11.60 10.17 5.68
N ARG A 222 12.28 10.23 6.83
CA ARG A 222 11.95 11.20 7.88
C ARG A 222 12.91 12.38 7.81
N ALA A 223 12.37 13.59 7.70
CA ALA A 223 13.11 14.84 7.73
C ALA A 223 12.56 15.73 8.86
N GLY A 224 13.16 15.63 10.05
CA GLY A 224 12.66 16.30 11.25
C GLY A 224 11.29 15.77 11.68
N ASP A 225 10.28 16.65 11.71
CA ASP A 225 8.89 16.32 12.03
C ASP A 225 8.05 15.94 10.78
N LYS A 226 8.71 15.72 9.65
CA LYS A 226 8.06 15.38 8.37
C LYS A 226 8.37 13.95 7.95
N LEU A 227 7.33 13.23 7.54
CA LEU A 227 7.44 11.97 6.81
C LEU A 227 7.20 12.27 5.33
N ARG A 228 8.24 12.16 4.53
CA ARG A 228 8.20 12.33 3.07
C ARG A 228 8.01 10.98 2.43
N ILE A 229 7.06 10.90 1.50
CA ILE A 229 6.73 9.68 0.77
C ILE A 229 7.05 9.93 -0.70
N MET A 230 7.87 9.06 -1.27
CA MET A 230 8.36 9.20 -2.63
C MET A 230 7.86 8.04 -3.48
N PHE A 231 7.36 8.37 -4.66
CA PHE A 231 7.14 7.39 -5.71
C PHE A 231 8.48 7.03 -6.35
N SER A 232 8.84 5.75 -6.27
CA SER A 232 10.13 5.20 -6.73
C SER A 232 10.02 4.40 -8.03
N GLY A 233 8.91 4.59 -8.76
CA GLY A 233 8.66 3.96 -10.05
C GLY A 233 7.80 2.70 -9.98
N THR A 234 7.58 2.11 -11.14
CA THR A 234 6.89 0.83 -11.29
C THR A 234 7.84 -0.33 -11.11
N ILE A 235 7.38 -1.40 -10.49
CA ILE A 235 8.12 -2.65 -10.32
C ILE A 235 7.32 -3.83 -10.91
N PRO A 236 7.99 -4.88 -11.43
CA PRO A 236 7.30 -6.01 -12.03
C PRO A 236 6.41 -6.75 -11.03
N PHE A 237 5.27 -7.21 -11.52
CA PHE A 237 4.45 -8.21 -10.84
C PHE A 237 4.80 -9.61 -11.36
N ARG A 238 4.95 -10.59 -10.47
CA ARG A 238 5.30 -11.97 -10.81
C ARG A 238 4.29 -12.93 -10.21
N CYS A 239 3.63 -13.72 -11.04
CA CYS A 239 3.05 -14.97 -10.58
C CYS A 239 4.19 -15.94 -10.28
N ALA A 240 4.18 -16.49 -9.06
CA ALA A 240 5.13 -17.53 -8.62
C ALA A 240 4.54 -18.92 -8.91
#